data_AF-A0A7V9LAD8-F1
#
_entry.id   AF-A0A7V9LAD8-F1
#
_cell.length_a   1.000
_cell.length_b   1.000
_cell.length_c   1.000
_cell.angle_alpha   90.00
_cell.angle_beta   90.00
_cell.angle_gamma   90.00
#
_symmetry.space_group_name_H-M   'P 1'
#
loop_
_entity.id
_entity.type
_entity.pdbx_description
1 polymer ?
#
loop_
_entity_poly.entity_id
_entity_poly.type
_entity_poly.pdbx_seq_one_letter_code
_entity_poly.pdbx_strand_id
1 'polypeptide(L)'
;MFATPKALLLACAVLVACDDAPAGRPSAASDALWKLAPEGARGAIVASPYGVAMFEKAVDTLRAFIAKAGIELSTFDKQLDLLLEDMGGKGIKLADLGLTPTKGFARFFTKDGTVDVLPIADRAAFVAKLKGTAAATPDGVDKVNGNACKTFGPHYVCAPTEALLATVGKSNLKDRLLTVKARGDLEIVATELPLEGPSMPRSSIAAAVVLERGSWVVRGTLGNPPADLVSKIQTQGKPRTAIGGSSGFAVFDVRTILEATDDKVVTGVTQADIVKSIAGPLTLDVPAGSPVLDMQLPLTTPAPFQKVVEQCGEVPALAGVATFANGVCQLKLAQLELDLEMWVDGNVLHIGKKVPPAKAKVAMSPVATELATGNWGLAFWGRGTLFSPSGRPSTETPADPGMAMMRALSTIDEIGFGVKTDGEKQLRFLLTMRTAFADPQPVVDQITSISIVDVASGKAATKAKAIADAHPRSHFAQDLAAGQHGLVVPTQMLGTSLSLIVPALMHYTRGDQPKPAEAPPIQPGGVTKLRVEGYATHGYQMWKEKNPGKVCPVTMMELAAAVSPEAVDDDEWGKKLEMKCGKDLPAGAKDISIRSLGFDGKPDTADDIKSY
;
A
#
# COMPACT_ATOMS: atom_id res chain seq x y z
N MET A 1 -17.80 -3.93 3.01
CA MET A 1 -16.66 -3.59 3.88
C MET A 1 -15.30 -3.67 3.16
N PHE A 2 -14.90 -4.78 2.51
CA PHE A 2 -13.57 -4.91 1.85
C PHE A 2 -13.51 -4.64 0.33
N ALA A 3 -14.50 -3.98 -0.25
CA ALA A 3 -14.74 -4.00 -1.71
C ALA A 3 -14.11 -2.85 -2.50
N THR A 4 -13.48 -1.85 -1.87
CA THR A 4 -12.86 -0.72 -2.56
C THR A 4 -11.34 -0.67 -2.34
N PRO A 5 -10.55 -0.23 -3.34
CA PRO A 5 -9.11 -0.01 -3.19
C PRO A 5 -8.76 0.88 -1.99
N LYS A 6 -9.65 1.83 -1.63
CA LYS A 6 -9.51 2.70 -0.46
C LYS A 6 -9.58 1.91 0.86
N ALA A 7 -10.50 0.95 0.98
CA ALA A 7 -10.59 0.08 2.16
C ALA A 7 -9.36 -0.84 2.28
N LEU A 8 -8.78 -1.28 1.17
CA LEU A 8 -7.56 -2.11 1.17
C LEU A 8 -6.33 -1.30 1.60
N LEU A 9 -6.14 -0.10 1.06
CA LEU A 9 -5.04 0.80 1.44
C LEU A 9 -5.13 1.19 2.92
N LEU A 10 -6.34 1.47 3.41
CA LEU A 10 -6.59 1.80 4.80
C LEU A 10 -6.46 0.57 5.72
N ALA A 11 -6.90 -0.62 5.29
CA ALA A 11 -6.65 -1.87 6.01
C ALA A 11 -5.15 -2.19 6.09
N CYS A 12 -4.40 -1.96 5.00
CA CYS A 12 -2.95 -2.03 5.03
C CYS A 12 -2.38 -1.04 6.03
N ALA A 13 -2.81 0.24 6.02
CA ALA A 13 -2.33 1.27 6.95
C ALA A 13 -2.65 0.95 8.43
N VAL A 14 -3.85 0.43 8.72
CA VAL A 14 -4.24 -0.05 10.06
C VAL A 14 -3.32 -1.21 10.47
N LEU A 15 -3.15 -2.22 9.63
CA LEU A 15 -2.34 -3.40 9.97
C LEU A 15 -0.84 -3.11 10.21
N VAL A 16 -0.34 -1.92 9.86
CA VAL A 16 1.04 -1.49 10.15
C VAL A 16 1.19 -0.49 11.29
N ALA A 17 0.12 -0.11 11.99
CA ALA A 17 0.18 0.71 13.21
C ALA A 17 0.11 -0.15 14.50
N CYS A 18 0.32 -1.45 14.34
CA CYS A 18 0.27 -2.49 15.35
C CYS A 18 1.28 -2.25 16.50
N ASP A 19 0.81 -2.31 17.76
CA ASP A 19 1.61 -2.30 19.00
C ASP A 19 1.64 -3.71 19.63
N ASP A 20 2.62 -4.04 20.47
CA ASP A 20 2.79 -5.40 21.02
C ASP A 20 1.53 -5.85 21.79
N ALA A 21 0.81 -6.86 21.31
CA ALA A 21 -0.33 -7.40 22.03
C ALA A 21 0.12 -8.46 23.05
N PRO A 22 -0.39 -8.43 24.30
CA PRO A 22 0.01 -9.36 25.36
C PRO A 22 -0.49 -10.81 25.17
N ALA A 23 -1.25 -11.10 24.11
CA ALA A 23 -1.83 -12.43 23.89
C ALA A 23 -0.84 -13.37 23.17
N GLY A 24 -0.65 -14.58 23.69
CA GLY A 24 0.08 -15.62 22.94
C GLY A 24 -0.67 -16.04 21.68
N ARG A 25 0.04 -16.29 20.56
CA ARG A 25 -0.53 -16.69 19.25
C ARG A 25 -1.22 -18.07 19.32
N PRO A 26 -2.56 -18.18 19.40
CA PRO A 26 -3.21 -19.47 19.57
C PRO A 26 -3.75 -19.97 18.23
N SER A 27 -2.97 -20.81 17.53
CA SER A 27 -3.42 -21.52 16.32
C SER A 27 -4.68 -22.38 16.56
N ALA A 28 -4.86 -22.88 17.78
CA ALA A 28 -6.03 -23.66 18.19
C ALA A 28 -7.33 -22.84 18.22
N ALA A 29 -7.26 -21.54 18.50
CA ALA A 29 -8.44 -20.67 18.53
C ALA A 29 -9.00 -20.46 17.11
N SER A 30 -8.13 -20.20 16.13
CA SER A 30 -8.52 -20.13 14.71
C SER A 30 -9.11 -21.46 14.24
N ASP A 31 -8.57 -22.59 14.69
CA ASP A 31 -9.11 -23.92 14.36
C ASP A 31 -10.52 -24.16 14.89
N ALA A 32 -10.85 -23.66 16.08
CA ALA A 32 -12.21 -23.71 16.62
C ALA A 32 -13.18 -22.87 15.77
N LEU A 33 -12.73 -21.70 15.30
CA LEU A 33 -13.54 -20.85 14.41
C LEU A 33 -13.79 -21.50 13.05
N TRP A 34 -12.77 -22.11 12.44
CA TRP A 34 -12.93 -22.82 11.16
C TRP A 34 -13.93 -23.98 11.22
N LYS A 35 -14.06 -24.64 12.39
CA LYS A 35 -15.07 -25.69 12.60
C LYS A 35 -16.51 -25.16 12.59
N LEU A 36 -16.72 -23.84 12.59
CA LEU A 36 -18.04 -23.22 12.49
C LEU A 36 -18.42 -22.85 11.05
N ALA A 37 -17.58 -23.17 10.05
CA ALA A 37 -17.89 -22.86 8.66
C ALA A 37 -19.25 -23.46 8.23
N PRO A 38 -20.20 -22.65 7.74
CA PRO A 38 -21.51 -23.12 7.33
C PRO A 38 -21.45 -23.94 6.05
N GLU A 39 -22.40 -24.85 5.86
CA GLU A 39 -22.59 -25.57 4.59
C GLU A 39 -22.64 -24.58 3.41
N GLY A 40 -21.98 -24.95 2.30
CA GLY A 40 -21.93 -24.08 1.12
C GLY A 40 -21.08 -22.82 1.27
N ALA A 41 -20.30 -22.68 2.36
CA ALA A 41 -19.31 -21.60 2.49
C ALA A 41 -18.31 -21.62 1.32
N ARG A 42 -18.19 -20.48 0.66
CA ARG A 42 -17.31 -20.23 -0.49
C ARG A 42 -16.15 -19.33 -0.13
N GLY A 43 -16.23 -18.61 0.98
CA GLY A 43 -15.10 -17.86 1.48
C GLY A 43 -15.19 -17.67 2.97
N ALA A 44 -14.08 -17.30 3.58
CA ALA A 44 -14.02 -16.90 4.96
C ALA A 44 -12.85 -15.96 5.22
N ILE A 45 -13.03 -15.11 6.23
CA ILE A 45 -11.98 -14.37 6.92
C ILE A 45 -12.05 -14.80 8.38
N VAL A 46 -10.96 -15.35 8.91
CA VAL A 46 -10.85 -15.80 10.30
C VAL A 46 -9.72 -15.03 10.96
N ALA A 47 -10.01 -14.35 12.06
CA ALA A 47 -9.04 -13.65 12.90
C ALA A 47 -8.90 -14.36 14.25
N SER A 48 -7.67 -14.70 14.61
CA SER A 48 -7.34 -15.18 15.95
C SER A 48 -7.61 -14.10 17.02
N PRO A 49 -7.67 -14.45 18.32
CA PRO A 49 -7.71 -13.45 19.39
C PRO A 49 -6.59 -12.41 19.28
N TYR A 50 -5.37 -12.84 18.96
CA TYR A 50 -4.25 -11.92 18.72
C TYR A 50 -4.58 -10.96 17.58
N GLY A 51 -5.04 -11.45 16.43
CA GLY A 51 -5.45 -10.61 15.30
C GLY A 51 -6.53 -9.59 15.63
N VAL A 52 -7.54 -9.96 16.44
CA VAL A 52 -8.59 -9.04 16.92
C VAL A 52 -7.99 -7.96 17.82
N ALA A 53 -7.13 -8.34 18.77
CA ALA A 53 -6.44 -7.41 19.66
C ALA A 53 -5.55 -6.42 18.90
N MET A 54 -4.80 -6.90 17.91
CA MET A 54 -3.94 -6.07 17.07
C MET A 54 -4.75 -5.05 16.27
N PHE A 55 -5.93 -5.44 15.74
CA PHE A 55 -6.78 -4.53 14.98
C PHE A 55 -7.28 -3.34 15.83
N GLU A 56 -7.75 -3.59 17.06
CA GLU A 56 -8.20 -2.51 17.95
C GLU A 56 -7.05 -1.54 18.28
N LYS A 57 -5.89 -2.07 18.66
CA LYS A 57 -4.68 -1.27 18.92
C LYS A 57 -4.24 -0.47 17.69
N ALA A 58 -4.27 -1.08 16.52
CA ALA A 58 -3.90 -0.45 15.27
C ALA A 58 -4.77 0.77 14.94
N VAL A 59 -6.08 0.69 15.17
CA VAL A 59 -7.00 1.83 15.00
C VAL A 59 -6.61 2.98 15.93
N ASP A 60 -6.28 2.68 17.19
CA ASP A 60 -5.84 3.69 18.17
C ASP A 60 -4.53 4.36 17.77
N THR A 61 -3.52 3.56 17.41
CA THR A 61 -2.23 4.08 16.96
C THR A 61 -2.38 4.94 15.71
N LEU A 62 -3.19 4.50 14.74
CA LEU A 62 -3.43 5.26 13.51
C LEU A 62 -4.13 6.60 13.82
N ARG A 63 -5.12 6.62 14.72
CA ARG A 63 -5.75 7.88 15.15
C ARG A 63 -4.77 8.81 15.85
N ALA A 64 -3.93 8.28 16.73
CA ALA A 64 -2.89 9.07 17.40
C ALA A 64 -1.89 9.64 16.39
N PHE A 65 -1.49 8.85 15.39
CA PHE A 65 -0.60 9.29 14.32
C PHE A 65 -1.25 10.38 13.45
N ILE A 66 -2.50 10.19 13.02
CA ILE A 66 -3.26 11.18 12.24
C ILE A 66 -3.39 12.48 13.04
N ALA A 67 -3.77 12.40 14.31
CA ALA A 67 -3.90 13.57 15.18
C ALA A 67 -2.57 14.32 15.34
N LYS A 68 -1.45 13.60 15.48
CA LYS A 68 -0.11 14.17 15.61
C LYS A 68 0.39 14.81 14.31
N ALA A 69 0.12 14.20 13.16
CA ALA A 69 0.46 14.75 11.84
C ALA A 69 -0.41 15.97 11.47
N GLY A 70 -1.54 16.16 12.17
CA GLY A 70 -2.41 17.31 12.01
C GLY A 70 -3.00 17.37 10.60
N ILE A 71 -2.77 18.49 9.91
CA ILE A 71 -3.35 18.73 8.60
C ILE A 71 -2.89 17.70 7.56
N GLU A 72 -1.65 17.19 7.67
CA GLU A 72 -1.01 16.34 6.65
C GLU A 72 -1.81 15.06 6.42
N LEU A 73 -2.51 14.57 7.45
CA LEU A 73 -3.29 13.33 7.41
C LEU A 73 -4.78 13.54 7.70
N SER A 74 -5.27 14.79 7.68
CA SER A 74 -6.68 15.10 7.99
C SER A 74 -7.67 14.39 7.05
N THR A 75 -7.29 14.17 5.79
CA THR A 75 -8.09 13.40 4.82
C THR A 75 -8.20 11.91 5.19
N PHE A 76 -7.18 11.34 5.84
CA PHE A 76 -7.22 9.98 6.36
C PHE A 76 -8.13 9.85 7.59
N ASP A 77 -8.25 10.88 8.45
CA ASP A 77 -9.18 10.83 9.60
C ASP A 77 -10.62 10.58 9.13
N LYS A 78 -11.06 11.33 8.11
CA LYS A 78 -12.40 11.17 7.52
C LYS A 78 -12.59 9.79 6.90
N GLN A 79 -11.57 9.27 6.21
CA GLN A 79 -11.64 7.93 5.61
C GLN A 79 -11.67 6.83 6.66
N LEU A 80 -10.94 7.00 7.75
CA LEU A 80 -10.95 6.10 8.89
C LEU A 80 -12.30 6.13 9.60
N ASP A 81 -12.88 7.31 9.78
CA ASP A 81 -14.22 7.45 10.37
C ASP A 81 -15.29 6.78 9.49
N LEU A 82 -15.26 6.96 8.17
CA LEU A 82 -16.15 6.25 7.23
C LEU A 82 -15.97 4.74 7.28
N LEU A 83 -14.75 4.24 7.46
CA LEU A 83 -14.50 2.81 7.58
C LEU A 83 -15.08 2.24 8.88
N LEU A 84 -15.05 3.02 9.96
CA LEU A 84 -15.48 2.62 11.30
C LEU A 84 -16.95 2.94 11.59
N GLU A 85 -17.65 3.64 10.70
CA GLU A 85 -19.06 3.99 10.84
C GLU A 85 -19.93 2.75 11.07
N ASP A 86 -19.75 1.72 10.25
CA ASP A 86 -20.41 0.41 10.37
C ASP A 86 -20.05 -0.32 11.68
N MET A 87 -18.94 0.03 12.31
CA MET A 87 -18.49 -0.53 13.59
C MET A 87 -18.98 0.25 14.80
N GLY A 88 -19.77 1.31 14.62
CA GLY A 88 -20.27 2.16 15.72
C GLY A 88 -19.64 3.55 15.78
N GLY A 89 -18.82 3.92 14.78
CA GLY A 89 -18.36 5.28 14.57
C GLY A 89 -17.02 5.63 15.23
N LYS A 90 -16.79 6.94 15.37
CA LYS A 90 -15.51 7.50 15.83
C LYS A 90 -15.20 7.10 17.27
N GLY A 91 -14.01 6.55 17.49
CA GLY A 91 -13.49 6.22 18.82
C GLY A 91 -14.11 4.98 19.48
N ILE A 92 -14.90 4.20 18.75
CA ILE A 92 -15.53 2.99 19.28
C ILE A 92 -14.48 1.96 19.71
N LYS A 93 -14.62 1.41 20.92
CA LYS A 93 -13.85 0.26 21.40
C LYS A 93 -14.66 -1.03 21.25
N LEU A 94 -13.97 -2.17 21.20
CA LEU A 94 -14.62 -3.47 21.21
C LEU A 94 -15.53 -3.62 22.44
N ALA A 95 -15.05 -3.19 23.61
CA ALA A 95 -15.80 -3.24 24.86
C ALA A 95 -17.11 -2.42 24.82
N ASP A 96 -17.14 -1.29 24.10
CA ASP A 96 -18.33 -0.44 23.95
C ASP A 96 -19.47 -1.14 23.18
N LEU A 97 -19.13 -2.22 22.47
CA LEU A 97 -20.04 -3.09 21.74
C LEU A 97 -20.29 -4.42 22.47
N GLY A 98 -19.75 -4.62 23.68
CA GLY A 98 -19.78 -5.92 24.36
C GLY A 98 -18.87 -6.99 23.74
N LEU A 99 -17.90 -6.59 22.90
CA LEU A 99 -16.88 -7.45 22.30
C LEU A 99 -15.61 -7.49 23.15
N THR A 100 -14.74 -8.47 22.90
CA THR A 100 -13.44 -8.62 23.58
C THR A 100 -12.31 -9.00 22.61
N PRO A 101 -11.09 -8.46 22.79
CA PRO A 101 -9.91 -8.89 22.04
C PRO A 101 -9.43 -10.31 22.42
N THR A 102 -9.95 -10.90 23.49
CA THR A 102 -9.52 -12.25 23.95
C THR A 102 -10.21 -13.40 23.22
N LYS A 103 -11.16 -13.10 22.33
CA LYS A 103 -11.84 -14.07 21.47
C LYS A 103 -11.54 -13.75 20.01
N GLY A 104 -11.49 -14.77 19.17
CA GLY A 104 -11.33 -14.59 17.73
C GLY A 104 -12.64 -14.26 17.04
N PHE A 105 -12.54 -13.81 15.80
CA PHE A 105 -13.64 -13.42 14.92
C PHE A 105 -13.62 -14.29 13.65
N ALA A 106 -14.77 -14.63 13.11
CA ALA A 106 -14.83 -15.20 11.77
C ALA A 106 -16.03 -14.66 10.98
N ARG A 107 -15.86 -14.51 9.68
CA ARG A 107 -16.94 -14.23 8.73
C ARG A 107 -16.87 -15.23 7.60
N PHE A 108 -17.95 -15.97 7.38
CA PHE A 108 -18.10 -16.92 6.28
C PHE A 108 -19.06 -16.35 5.24
N PHE A 109 -18.74 -16.55 3.96
CA PHE A 109 -19.54 -16.09 2.83
C PHE A 109 -20.19 -17.29 2.15
N THR A 110 -21.52 -17.26 2.01
CA THR A 110 -22.31 -18.27 1.29
C THR A 110 -23.10 -17.58 0.16
N LYS A 111 -23.86 -18.36 -0.63
CA LYS A 111 -24.80 -17.81 -1.61
C LYS A 111 -25.99 -17.10 -0.93
N ASP A 112 -26.36 -17.55 0.26
CA ASP A 112 -27.57 -17.13 0.97
C ASP A 112 -27.29 -16.01 1.98
N GLY A 113 -26.05 -15.56 2.10
CA GLY A 113 -25.65 -14.46 2.97
C GLY A 113 -24.29 -14.66 3.63
N THR A 114 -24.14 -14.09 4.82
CA THR A 114 -22.93 -14.21 5.64
C THR A 114 -23.24 -14.86 6.98
N VAL A 115 -22.26 -15.55 7.53
CA VAL A 115 -22.31 -16.07 8.91
C VAL A 115 -21.14 -15.48 9.68
N ASP A 116 -21.44 -14.73 10.72
CA ASP A 116 -20.46 -14.02 11.54
C ASP A 116 -20.33 -14.67 12.91
N VAL A 117 -19.13 -15.09 13.26
CA VAL A 117 -18.75 -15.52 14.61
C VAL A 117 -18.10 -14.34 15.31
N LEU A 118 -18.79 -13.82 16.33
CA LEU A 118 -18.43 -12.57 16.97
C LEU A 118 -17.67 -12.80 18.29
N PRO A 119 -16.66 -11.97 18.61
CA PRO A 119 -15.87 -12.10 19.82
C PRO A 119 -16.60 -11.50 21.04
N ILE A 120 -17.79 -12.01 21.37
CA ILE A 120 -18.67 -11.44 22.41
C ILE A 120 -18.14 -11.76 23.81
N ALA A 121 -17.97 -10.73 24.65
CA ALA A 121 -17.77 -10.86 26.09
C ALA A 121 -19.06 -10.65 26.88
N ASP A 122 -19.86 -9.66 26.46
CA ASP A 122 -21.14 -9.32 27.10
C ASP A 122 -22.25 -9.31 26.04
N ARG A 123 -23.00 -10.42 26.00
CA ARG A 123 -24.13 -10.60 25.07
C ARG A 123 -25.22 -9.54 25.31
N ALA A 124 -25.52 -9.21 26.56
CA ALA A 124 -26.60 -8.28 26.86
C ALA A 124 -26.23 -6.86 26.39
N ALA A 125 -25.00 -6.42 26.66
CA ALA A 125 -24.48 -5.16 26.16
C ALA A 125 -24.49 -5.11 24.62
N PHE A 126 -24.02 -6.18 23.96
CA PHE A 126 -24.01 -6.26 22.50
C PHE A 126 -25.41 -6.14 21.88
N VAL A 127 -26.37 -6.94 22.37
CA VAL A 127 -27.75 -6.92 21.87
C VAL A 127 -28.38 -5.55 22.11
N ALA A 128 -28.20 -4.96 23.29
CA ALA A 128 -28.74 -3.64 23.61
C ALA A 128 -28.12 -2.54 22.73
N LYS A 129 -26.80 -2.54 22.55
CA LYS A 129 -26.06 -1.54 21.77
C LYS A 129 -26.51 -1.51 20.31
N LEU A 130 -26.77 -2.68 19.74
CA LEU A 130 -27.26 -2.83 18.36
C LEU A 130 -28.79 -2.81 18.24
N LYS A 131 -29.49 -2.38 19.30
CA LYS A 131 -30.96 -2.27 19.34
C LYS A 131 -31.68 -3.57 18.95
N GLY A 132 -31.09 -4.70 19.33
CA GLY A 132 -31.66 -6.03 19.10
C GLY A 132 -32.65 -6.46 20.18
N THR A 133 -33.32 -7.58 19.92
CA THR A 133 -34.22 -8.25 20.87
C THR A 133 -33.56 -9.53 21.35
N ALA A 134 -33.31 -9.61 22.66
CA ALA A 134 -32.78 -10.81 23.28
C ALA A 134 -33.84 -11.92 23.32
N ALA A 135 -33.42 -13.16 23.10
CA ALA A 135 -34.24 -14.33 23.29
C ALA A 135 -34.56 -14.54 24.78
N ALA A 136 -35.71 -15.15 25.05
CA ALA A 136 -36.17 -15.46 26.40
C ALA A 136 -35.25 -16.44 27.15
N THR A 137 -34.49 -17.26 26.41
CA THR A 137 -33.53 -18.22 26.97
C THR A 137 -32.12 -17.97 26.42
N PRO A 138 -31.07 -18.37 27.15
CA PRO A 138 -29.68 -18.26 26.67
C PRO A 138 -29.42 -19.01 25.35
N ASP A 139 -30.13 -20.13 25.12
CA ASP A 139 -29.98 -20.96 23.91
C ASP A 139 -30.92 -20.53 22.76
N GLY A 140 -31.77 -19.53 22.99
CA GLY A 140 -32.70 -19.01 22.00
C GLY A 140 -32.02 -18.18 20.91
N VAL A 141 -32.82 -17.67 19.98
CA VAL A 141 -32.35 -16.86 18.84
C VAL A 141 -32.63 -15.39 19.10
N ASP A 142 -31.56 -14.61 19.28
CA ASP A 142 -31.60 -13.16 19.32
C ASP A 142 -31.89 -12.59 17.93
N LYS A 143 -32.53 -11.43 17.88
CA LYS A 143 -32.71 -10.64 16.66
C LYS A 143 -31.88 -9.38 16.75
N VAL A 144 -30.77 -9.30 16.01
CA VAL A 144 -29.82 -8.17 16.10
C VAL A 144 -29.63 -7.57 14.71
N ASN A 145 -30.07 -6.33 14.51
CA ASN A 145 -30.00 -5.63 13.22
C ASN A 145 -30.53 -6.46 12.03
N GLY A 146 -31.69 -7.11 12.21
CA GLY A 146 -32.30 -7.99 11.21
C GLY A 146 -31.70 -9.39 11.10
N ASN A 147 -30.57 -9.68 11.75
CA ASN A 147 -29.94 -11.00 11.77
C ASN A 147 -30.49 -11.86 12.91
N ALA A 148 -30.52 -13.17 12.69
CA ALA A 148 -30.69 -14.19 13.74
C ALA A 148 -29.32 -14.47 14.38
N CYS A 149 -29.23 -14.45 15.71
CA CYS A 149 -27.99 -14.75 16.42
C CYS A 149 -28.23 -15.74 17.57
N LYS A 150 -27.29 -16.64 17.84
CA LYS A 150 -27.33 -17.54 19.00
C LYS A 150 -25.94 -18.06 19.39
N THR A 151 -25.86 -18.74 20.53
CA THR A 151 -24.64 -19.41 20.99
C THR A 151 -24.42 -20.77 20.31
N PHE A 152 -23.17 -21.05 19.95
CA PHE A 152 -22.66 -22.34 19.49
C PHE A 152 -21.43 -22.70 20.32
N GLY A 153 -21.62 -23.44 21.41
CA GLY A 153 -20.57 -23.65 22.41
C GLY A 153 -20.10 -22.31 23.01
N PRO A 154 -18.80 -21.99 23.00
CA PRO A 154 -18.29 -20.72 23.55
C PRO A 154 -18.42 -19.54 22.57
N HIS A 155 -18.96 -19.77 21.37
CA HIS A 155 -19.03 -18.79 20.30
C HIS A 155 -20.43 -18.22 20.15
N TYR A 156 -20.53 -16.95 19.77
CA TYR A 156 -21.80 -16.30 19.44
C TYR A 156 -21.84 -16.04 17.94
N VAL A 157 -22.86 -16.58 17.27
CA VAL A 157 -22.91 -16.67 15.80
C VAL A 157 -24.17 -15.99 15.29
N CYS A 158 -24.02 -15.11 14.30
CA CYS A 158 -25.09 -14.37 13.64
C CYS A 158 -25.19 -14.73 12.15
N ALA A 159 -26.39 -14.78 11.60
CA ALA A 159 -26.65 -14.90 10.17
C ALA A 159 -27.97 -14.20 9.77
N PRO A 160 -28.20 -13.85 8.49
CA PRO A 160 -29.44 -13.25 8.02
C PRO A 160 -30.70 -14.06 8.32
N THR A 161 -30.59 -15.39 8.40
CA THR A 161 -31.72 -16.29 8.66
C THR A 161 -31.35 -17.41 9.62
N GLU A 162 -32.36 -17.95 10.34
CA GLU A 162 -32.19 -19.12 11.19
C GLU A 162 -31.85 -20.39 10.39
N ALA A 163 -32.36 -20.48 9.15
CA ALA A 163 -32.03 -21.57 8.24
C ALA A 163 -30.54 -21.61 7.94
N LEU A 164 -29.91 -20.44 7.68
CA LEU A 164 -28.47 -20.36 7.46
C LEU A 164 -27.67 -20.65 8.75
N LEU A 165 -28.15 -20.21 9.92
CA LEU A 165 -27.54 -20.61 11.20
C LEU A 165 -27.54 -22.14 11.40
N ALA A 166 -28.58 -22.84 10.93
CA ALA A 166 -28.66 -24.29 11.05
C ALA A 166 -27.66 -25.06 10.17
N THR A 167 -26.90 -24.37 9.31
CA THR A 167 -25.85 -24.97 8.47
C THR A 167 -24.45 -24.83 9.06
N VAL A 168 -24.28 -24.07 10.14
CA VAL A 168 -23.01 -23.84 10.84
C VAL A 168 -22.30 -25.16 11.18
N GLY A 169 -21.01 -25.23 10.87
CA GLY A 169 -20.13 -26.36 11.17
C GLY A 169 -20.24 -27.57 10.24
N LYS A 170 -20.84 -27.41 9.07
CA LYS A 170 -21.00 -28.49 8.07
C LYS A 170 -20.05 -28.39 6.87
N SER A 171 -19.18 -27.37 6.81
CA SER A 171 -18.25 -27.18 5.69
C SER A 171 -16.83 -27.66 5.99
N ASN A 172 -16.13 -28.07 4.93
CA ASN A 172 -14.71 -28.44 4.93
C ASN A 172 -13.80 -27.32 4.39
N LEU A 173 -14.27 -26.06 4.38
CA LEU A 173 -13.53 -24.92 3.81
C LEU A 173 -12.10 -24.78 4.37
N LYS A 174 -11.88 -25.19 5.63
CA LYS A 174 -10.56 -25.23 6.30
C LYS A 174 -9.52 -26.02 5.51
N ASP A 175 -9.90 -27.10 4.83
CA ASP A 175 -8.97 -27.97 4.11
C ASP A 175 -8.20 -27.21 3.02
N ARG A 176 -8.77 -26.10 2.52
CA ARG A 176 -8.09 -25.21 1.57
C ARG A 176 -6.88 -24.52 2.18
N LEU A 177 -6.89 -24.18 3.48
CA LEU A 177 -5.73 -23.59 4.14
C LEU A 177 -4.54 -24.55 4.23
N LEU A 178 -4.77 -25.87 4.23
CA LEU A 178 -3.68 -26.85 4.26
C LEU A 178 -2.74 -26.70 3.06
N THR A 179 -3.25 -26.18 1.94
CA THR A 179 -2.45 -25.91 0.73
C THR A 179 -1.44 -24.77 0.92
N VAL A 180 -1.73 -23.82 1.83
CA VAL A 180 -0.84 -22.69 2.16
C VAL A 180 0.41 -23.17 2.90
N LYS A 181 0.31 -24.26 3.67
CA LYS A 181 1.37 -24.77 4.56
C LYS A 181 1.90 -23.71 5.55
N ALA A 182 1.05 -22.74 5.89
CA ALA A 182 1.31 -21.72 6.90
C ALA A 182 0.03 -21.44 7.69
N ARG A 183 0.19 -20.91 8.90
CA ARG A 183 -0.89 -20.45 9.79
C ARG A 183 -0.62 -18.99 10.14
N GLY A 184 -1.68 -18.25 10.47
CA GLY A 184 -1.59 -16.82 10.71
C GLY A 184 -2.55 -16.32 11.78
N ASP A 185 -2.35 -15.08 12.17
CA ASP A 185 -3.24 -14.33 13.05
C ASP A 185 -4.53 -13.94 12.31
N LEU A 186 -4.45 -13.77 10.98
CA LEU A 186 -5.58 -13.70 10.06
C LEU A 186 -5.45 -14.80 9.01
N GLU A 187 -6.56 -15.43 8.65
CA GLU A 187 -6.62 -16.48 7.63
C GLU A 187 -7.77 -16.20 6.68
N ILE A 188 -7.49 -16.32 5.38
CA ILE A 188 -8.42 -15.95 4.31
C ILE A 188 -8.54 -17.15 3.38
N VAL A 189 -9.77 -17.55 3.07
CA VAL A 189 -10.06 -18.45 1.96
C VAL A 189 -11.13 -17.79 1.10
N ALA A 190 -10.96 -17.79 -0.21
CA ALA A 190 -12.04 -17.53 -1.14
C ALA A 190 -11.96 -18.52 -2.29
N THR A 191 -13.05 -19.22 -2.53
CA THR A 191 -13.25 -20.12 -3.65
C THR A 191 -14.12 -19.42 -4.68
N GLU A 192 -14.12 -19.96 -5.88
CA GLU A 192 -15.01 -19.49 -6.94
C GLU A 192 -14.75 -18.03 -7.36
N LEU A 193 -13.50 -17.58 -7.35
CA LEU A 193 -13.12 -16.25 -7.84
C LEU A 193 -13.22 -16.20 -9.38
N PRO A 194 -14.03 -15.29 -9.95
CA PRO A 194 -14.11 -15.04 -11.39
C PRO A 194 -12.94 -14.16 -11.84
N LEU A 195 -11.71 -14.68 -11.76
CA LEU A 195 -10.53 -13.98 -12.30
C LEU A 195 -10.48 -14.03 -13.84
N GLU A 196 -11.26 -14.93 -14.44
CA GLU A 196 -11.45 -15.04 -15.88
C GLU A 196 -12.96 -15.06 -16.19
N GLY A 197 -13.31 -14.93 -17.47
CA GLY A 197 -14.70 -14.90 -17.94
C GLY A 197 -15.54 -16.10 -17.48
N PRO A 198 -16.88 -16.04 -17.64
CA PRO A 198 -17.82 -16.97 -17.01
C PRO A 198 -17.65 -18.46 -17.41
N SER A 199 -16.91 -18.76 -18.49
CA SER A 199 -16.66 -20.11 -18.99
C SER A 199 -15.38 -20.77 -18.44
N MET A 200 -14.55 -20.07 -17.67
CA MET A 200 -13.26 -20.57 -17.20
C MET A 200 -13.35 -21.18 -15.78
N PRO A 201 -12.44 -22.12 -15.43
CA PRO A 201 -12.37 -22.65 -14.07
C PRO A 201 -12.19 -21.51 -13.07
N ARG A 202 -13.05 -21.47 -12.06
CA ARG A 202 -12.96 -20.41 -11.06
C ARG A 202 -11.70 -20.59 -10.20
N SER A 203 -10.99 -19.50 -9.97
CA SER A 203 -9.79 -19.49 -9.14
C SER A 203 -10.16 -19.61 -7.66
N SER A 204 -9.18 -19.99 -6.85
CA SER A 204 -9.31 -20.02 -5.39
C SER A 204 -8.08 -19.42 -4.74
N ILE A 205 -8.26 -18.64 -3.69
CA ILE A 205 -7.17 -18.09 -2.89
C ILE A 205 -7.26 -18.68 -1.47
N ALA A 206 -6.12 -19.03 -0.91
CA ALA A 206 -5.96 -19.32 0.50
C ALA A 206 -4.73 -18.56 1.00
N ALA A 207 -4.84 -17.86 2.12
CA ALA A 207 -3.75 -17.06 2.67
C ALA A 207 -3.76 -17.06 4.20
N ALA A 208 -2.57 -16.97 4.78
CA ALA A 208 -2.33 -16.77 6.19
C ALA A 208 -1.48 -15.51 6.38
N VAL A 209 -1.91 -14.64 7.28
CA VAL A 209 -1.25 -13.38 7.62
C VAL A 209 -0.71 -13.47 9.05
N VAL A 210 0.58 -13.32 9.22
CA VAL A 210 1.23 -13.18 10.52
C VAL A 210 1.42 -11.70 10.80
N LEU A 211 0.95 -11.23 11.95
CA LEU A 211 1.00 -9.82 12.37
C LEU A 211 2.04 -9.64 13.46
N GLU A 212 2.93 -8.67 13.29
CA GLU A 212 3.86 -8.21 14.32
C GLU A 212 3.64 -6.70 14.55
N ARG A 213 4.30 -6.15 15.58
CA ARG A 213 4.38 -4.70 15.76
C ARG A 213 4.88 -4.04 14.47
N GLY A 214 4.11 -3.11 13.93
CA GLY A 214 4.41 -2.40 12.68
C GLY A 214 4.83 -3.25 11.48
N SER A 215 4.41 -4.52 11.38
CA SER A 215 4.65 -5.33 10.18
C SER A 215 3.69 -6.48 10.02
N TRP A 216 3.62 -6.99 8.80
CA TRP A 216 2.87 -8.20 8.50
C TRP A 216 3.55 -9.02 7.40
N VAL A 217 3.28 -10.32 7.42
CA VAL A 217 3.73 -11.27 6.40
C VAL A 217 2.55 -12.12 5.95
N VAL A 218 2.24 -12.09 4.66
CA VAL A 218 1.23 -12.94 4.03
C VAL A 218 1.92 -14.07 3.30
N ARG A 219 1.49 -15.30 3.55
CA ARG A 219 1.80 -16.47 2.72
C ARG A 219 0.52 -17.04 2.18
N GLY A 220 0.48 -17.39 0.90
CA GLY A 220 -0.74 -17.91 0.31
C GLY A 220 -0.53 -18.68 -0.97
N THR A 221 -1.63 -19.21 -1.46
CA THR A 221 -1.70 -19.93 -2.74
C THR A 221 -2.88 -19.45 -3.56
N LEU A 222 -2.69 -19.39 -4.87
CA LEU A 222 -3.75 -19.18 -5.86
C LEU A 222 -3.93 -20.49 -6.64
N GLY A 223 -5.02 -21.19 -6.41
CA GLY A 223 -5.42 -22.39 -7.16
C GLY A 223 -6.22 -22.02 -8.42
N ASN A 224 -6.00 -22.76 -9.50
CA ASN A 224 -6.51 -22.48 -10.86
C ASN A 224 -6.26 -21.01 -11.27
N PRO A 225 -5.00 -20.55 -11.27
CA PRO A 225 -4.66 -19.21 -11.74
C PRO A 225 -5.01 -19.04 -13.23
N PRO A 226 -5.28 -17.81 -13.68
CA PRO A 226 -5.41 -17.49 -15.11
C PRO A 226 -4.21 -17.98 -15.93
N ALA A 227 -4.46 -18.47 -17.14
CA ALA A 227 -3.39 -19.05 -17.97
C ALA A 227 -2.34 -18.01 -18.38
N ASP A 228 -2.78 -16.77 -18.63
CA ASP A 228 -1.91 -15.65 -18.96
C ASP A 228 -1.02 -15.25 -17.77
N LEU A 229 -1.52 -15.38 -16.54
CA LEU A 229 -0.73 -15.15 -15.34
C LEU A 229 0.34 -16.22 -15.19
N VAL A 230 0.00 -17.50 -15.39
CA VAL A 230 0.96 -18.62 -15.30
C VAL A 230 2.10 -18.46 -16.31
N SER A 231 1.79 -18.12 -17.56
CA SER A 231 2.81 -17.95 -18.60
C SER A 231 3.79 -16.80 -18.28
N LYS A 232 3.32 -15.74 -17.62
CA LYS A 232 4.14 -14.60 -17.19
C LYS A 232 5.10 -14.90 -16.01
N ILE A 233 4.92 -16.01 -15.31
CA ILE A 233 5.76 -16.36 -14.14
C ILE A 233 6.33 -17.79 -14.24
N GLN A 234 6.27 -18.39 -15.42
CA GLN A 234 6.70 -19.77 -15.66
C GLN A 234 8.22 -19.91 -15.49
N THR A 235 8.98 -18.92 -15.95
CA THR A 235 10.43 -18.88 -15.78
C THR A 235 10.76 -18.48 -14.36
N GLN A 236 11.27 -19.42 -13.56
CA GLN A 236 11.71 -19.14 -12.20
C GLN A 236 13.21 -18.84 -12.15
N GLY A 237 13.58 -17.86 -11.34
CA GLY A 237 14.97 -17.52 -11.05
C GLY A 237 15.19 -17.17 -9.58
N LYS A 238 16.44 -17.28 -9.15
CA LYS A 238 16.87 -16.79 -7.85
C LYS A 238 17.40 -15.37 -7.99
N PRO A 239 17.03 -14.42 -7.12
CA PRO A 239 17.66 -13.11 -7.07
C PRO A 239 19.19 -13.24 -6.90
N ARG A 240 19.96 -12.52 -7.71
CA ARG A 240 21.43 -12.40 -7.53
C ARG A 240 21.70 -11.24 -6.59
N THR A 241 21.66 -11.50 -5.29
CA THR A 241 21.81 -10.47 -4.26
C THR A 241 22.85 -10.87 -3.21
N ALA A 242 23.52 -9.88 -2.61
CA ALA A 242 24.47 -10.10 -1.53
C ALA A 242 23.72 -10.14 -0.19
N ILE A 243 23.51 -11.34 0.35
CA ILE A 243 22.88 -11.51 1.67
C ILE A 243 23.68 -10.70 2.72
N GLY A 244 23.00 -9.75 3.37
CA GLY A 244 23.60 -8.86 4.37
C GLY A 244 24.33 -7.61 3.81
N GLY A 245 24.36 -7.44 2.49
CA GLY A 245 24.97 -6.28 1.81
C GLY A 245 24.03 -5.52 0.87
N SER A 246 22.76 -5.93 0.79
CA SER A 246 21.77 -5.36 -0.13
C SER A 246 20.57 -4.78 0.62
N SER A 247 20.12 -3.61 0.20
CA SER A 247 18.90 -2.95 0.66
C SER A 247 17.70 -3.25 -0.23
N GLY A 248 17.89 -3.84 -1.41
CA GLY A 248 16.80 -4.28 -2.26
C GLY A 248 17.27 -5.25 -3.34
N PHE A 249 16.33 -5.97 -3.94
CA PHE A 249 16.57 -6.80 -5.12
C PHE A 249 15.27 -7.06 -5.88
N ALA A 250 15.39 -7.51 -7.13
CA ALA A 250 14.30 -8.08 -7.89
C ALA A 250 14.77 -9.21 -8.81
N VAL A 251 13.83 -10.07 -9.20
CA VAL A 251 13.97 -11.08 -10.24
C VAL A 251 12.66 -11.17 -11.02
N PHE A 252 12.72 -11.07 -12.34
CA PHE A 252 11.57 -11.24 -13.22
C PHE A 252 11.97 -11.57 -14.65
N ASP A 253 11.10 -12.27 -15.37
CA ASP A 253 11.31 -12.59 -16.79
C ASP A 253 10.89 -11.42 -17.69
N VAL A 254 11.86 -10.64 -18.15
CA VAL A 254 11.64 -9.49 -19.04
C VAL A 254 10.96 -9.87 -20.35
N ARG A 255 11.06 -11.13 -20.81
CA ARG A 255 10.39 -11.59 -22.05
C ARG A 255 8.87 -11.52 -21.96
N THR A 256 8.33 -11.45 -20.75
CA THR A 256 6.89 -11.37 -20.50
C THR A 256 6.32 -9.95 -20.67
N ILE A 257 7.20 -8.96 -20.73
CA ILE A 257 6.88 -7.53 -20.92
C ILE A 257 7.29 -7.08 -22.32
N LEU A 258 8.30 -7.72 -22.92
CA LEU A 258 8.78 -7.40 -24.26
C LEU A 258 8.03 -8.20 -25.32
N GLU A 259 7.32 -7.49 -26.19
CA GLU A 259 6.76 -8.09 -27.41
C GLU A 259 7.87 -8.25 -28.45
N ALA A 260 7.92 -9.41 -29.11
CA ALA A 260 8.87 -9.64 -30.21
C ALA A 260 8.31 -9.04 -31.50
N THR A 261 8.84 -7.89 -31.92
CA THR A 261 8.45 -7.19 -33.15
C THR A 261 9.64 -6.99 -34.08
N ASP A 262 9.38 -6.68 -35.35
CA ASP A 262 10.43 -6.32 -36.33
C ASP A 262 10.87 -4.86 -36.23
N ASP A 263 10.40 -4.13 -35.20
CA ASP A 263 10.80 -2.75 -34.97
C ASP A 263 12.28 -2.66 -34.68
N LYS A 264 12.94 -1.67 -35.29
CA LYS A 264 14.38 -1.46 -35.12
C LYS A 264 14.64 -0.80 -33.78
N VAL A 265 15.51 -1.42 -32.97
CA VAL A 265 16.00 -0.84 -31.71
C VAL A 265 17.20 0.06 -31.98
N VAL A 266 18.14 -0.46 -32.78
CA VAL A 266 19.28 0.27 -33.36
C VAL A 266 19.53 -0.26 -34.78
N THR A 267 20.47 0.34 -35.51
CA THR A 267 20.75 -0.04 -36.89
C THR A 267 21.11 -1.52 -37.05
N GLY A 268 20.18 -2.34 -37.55
CA GLY A 268 20.40 -3.77 -37.81
C GLY A 268 20.29 -4.66 -36.58
N VAL A 269 19.50 -4.25 -35.57
CA VAL A 269 18.99 -5.10 -34.48
C VAL A 269 17.50 -4.81 -34.32
N THR A 270 16.66 -5.83 -34.36
CA THR A 270 15.21 -5.70 -34.10
C THR A 270 14.87 -6.02 -32.65
N GLN A 271 13.66 -5.65 -32.23
CA GLN A 271 13.12 -6.03 -30.94
C GLN A 271 13.01 -7.57 -30.81
N ALA A 272 12.68 -8.28 -31.89
CA ALA A 272 12.68 -9.75 -31.92
C ALA A 272 14.08 -10.35 -31.67
N ASP A 273 15.14 -9.75 -32.22
CA ASP A 273 16.53 -10.17 -31.96
C ASP A 273 16.89 -10.03 -30.47
N ILE A 274 16.44 -8.94 -29.84
CA ILE A 274 16.61 -8.70 -28.40
C ILE A 274 15.90 -9.77 -27.59
N VAL A 275 14.61 -10.00 -27.83
CA VAL A 275 13.81 -10.99 -27.08
C VAL A 275 14.41 -12.40 -27.21
N LYS A 276 14.81 -12.81 -28.42
CA LYS A 276 15.43 -14.11 -28.68
C LYS A 276 16.78 -14.29 -28.00
N SER A 277 17.49 -13.20 -27.74
CA SER A 277 18.80 -13.22 -27.09
C SER A 277 18.74 -13.41 -25.57
N ILE A 278 17.56 -13.42 -24.94
CA ILE A 278 17.41 -13.51 -23.49
C ILE A 278 17.37 -14.96 -23.02
N ALA A 279 18.34 -15.36 -22.19
CA ALA A 279 18.49 -16.73 -21.69
C ALA A 279 17.73 -17.01 -20.39
N GLY A 280 17.35 -15.96 -19.65
CA GLY A 280 16.74 -16.13 -18.33
C GLY A 280 16.23 -14.82 -17.75
N PRO A 281 15.79 -14.86 -16.48
CA PRO A 281 15.21 -13.69 -15.84
C PRO A 281 16.27 -12.61 -15.60
N LEU A 282 15.84 -11.35 -15.69
CA LEU A 282 16.59 -10.21 -15.20
C LEU A 282 16.68 -10.32 -13.68
N THR A 283 17.87 -10.10 -13.14
CA THR A 283 18.07 -9.92 -11.70
C THR A 283 18.55 -8.49 -11.44
N LEU A 284 18.11 -7.91 -10.33
CA LEU A 284 18.50 -6.58 -9.87
C LEU A 284 18.93 -6.68 -8.42
N ASP A 285 20.02 -6.03 -8.05
CA ASP A 285 20.51 -5.83 -6.69
C ASP A 285 20.66 -4.33 -6.39
N VAL A 286 20.24 -3.90 -5.20
CA VAL A 286 20.51 -2.57 -4.66
C VAL A 286 21.42 -2.75 -3.46
N PRO A 287 22.72 -2.43 -3.55
CA PRO A 287 23.61 -2.49 -2.42
C PRO A 287 23.16 -1.51 -1.32
N ALA A 288 23.25 -1.94 -0.06
CA ALA A 288 22.87 -1.08 1.05
C ALA A 288 23.76 0.16 1.15
N GLY A 289 23.14 1.31 1.39
CA GLY A 289 23.83 2.61 1.52
C GLY A 289 24.34 3.18 0.19
N SER A 290 23.93 2.60 -0.94
CA SER A 290 24.39 3.00 -2.28
C SER A 290 23.21 3.42 -3.16
N PRO A 291 23.36 4.47 -3.97
CA PRO A 291 22.38 4.82 -5.01
C PRO A 291 22.47 3.93 -6.24
N VAL A 292 23.54 3.16 -6.40
CA VAL A 292 23.77 2.31 -7.56
C VAL A 292 22.84 1.09 -7.54
N LEU A 293 22.32 0.74 -8.70
CA LEU A 293 21.65 -0.52 -8.98
C LEU A 293 22.61 -1.42 -9.77
N ASP A 294 22.61 -2.73 -9.53
CA ASP A 294 23.29 -3.72 -10.38
C ASP A 294 22.24 -4.64 -10.99
N MET A 295 21.99 -4.49 -12.29
CA MET A 295 21.09 -5.35 -13.04
C MET A 295 21.89 -6.29 -13.93
N GLN A 296 21.49 -7.55 -13.96
CA GLN A 296 22.11 -8.59 -14.77
C GLN A 296 21.05 -9.35 -15.54
N LEU A 297 21.19 -9.37 -16.87
CA LEU A 297 20.32 -10.10 -17.79
C LEU A 297 21.14 -11.19 -18.49
N PRO A 298 20.88 -12.48 -18.20
CA PRO A 298 21.53 -13.59 -18.90
C PRO A 298 21.14 -13.61 -20.38
N LEU A 299 22.13 -13.81 -21.26
CA LEU A 299 21.98 -13.81 -22.71
C LEU A 299 22.31 -15.18 -23.30
N THR A 300 21.52 -15.61 -24.28
CA THR A 300 21.81 -16.78 -25.12
C THR A 300 22.87 -16.41 -26.17
N THR A 301 22.75 -15.21 -26.74
CA THR A 301 23.67 -14.66 -27.73
C THR A 301 23.93 -13.19 -27.41
N PRO A 302 25.19 -12.79 -27.14
CA PRO A 302 25.48 -11.42 -26.70
C PRO A 302 25.43 -10.38 -27.81
N ALA A 303 25.60 -10.78 -29.07
CA ALA A 303 25.82 -9.86 -30.20
C ALA A 303 24.71 -8.79 -30.36
N PRO A 304 23.40 -9.10 -30.27
CA PRO A 304 22.36 -8.06 -30.39
C PRO A 304 22.45 -7.00 -29.29
N PHE A 305 22.66 -7.41 -28.04
CA PHE A 305 22.83 -6.47 -26.93
C PHE A 305 24.14 -5.70 -27.00
N GLN A 306 25.23 -6.34 -27.39
CA GLN A 306 26.51 -5.67 -27.56
C GLN A 306 26.39 -4.51 -28.56
N LYS A 307 25.68 -4.74 -29.67
CA LYS A 307 25.41 -3.71 -30.66
C LYS A 307 24.50 -2.59 -30.13
N VAL A 308 23.48 -2.91 -29.31
CA VAL A 308 22.69 -1.90 -28.60
C VAL A 308 23.56 -1.07 -27.64
N VAL A 309 24.52 -1.68 -26.94
CA VAL A 309 25.46 -0.95 -26.08
C VAL A 309 26.33 0.01 -26.91
N GLU A 310 26.92 -0.47 -27.99
CA GLU A 310 27.78 0.32 -28.88
C GLU A 310 27.03 1.47 -29.57
N GLN A 311 25.74 1.30 -29.82
CA GLN A 311 24.87 2.26 -30.50
C GLN A 311 23.82 2.90 -29.56
N CYS A 312 24.08 2.95 -28.25
CA CYS A 312 23.03 3.28 -27.30
C CYS A 312 22.46 4.71 -27.40
N GLY A 313 23.20 5.63 -28.04
CA GLY A 313 22.68 6.96 -28.37
C GLY A 313 21.61 6.96 -29.48
N GLU A 314 21.50 5.88 -30.27
CA GLU A 314 20.47 5.69 -31.29
C GLU A 314 19.17 5.13 -30.71
N VAL A 315 19.21 4.54 -29.51
CA VAL A 315 18.01 3.97 -28.87
C VAL A 315 17.05 5.10 -28.50
N PRO A 316 15.83 5.16 -29.06
CA PRO A 316 14.94 6.31 -28.88
C PRO A 316 14.64 6.63 -27.41
N ALA A 317 14.47 5.60 -26.58
CA ALA A 317 14.21 5.74 -25.15
C ALA A 317 15.41 6.27 -24.33
N LEU A 318 16.62 6.23 -24.90
CA LEU A 318 17.87 6.64 -24.27
C LEU A 318 18.49 7.88 -24.94
N ALA A 319 17.85 8.41 -25.98
CA ALA A 319 18.34 9.57 -26.71
C ALA A 319 18.52 10.76 -25.76
N GLY A 320 19.69 11.39 -25.80
CA GLY A 320 20.04 12.53 -24.95
C GLY A 320 20.48 12.21 -23.52
N VAL A 321 20.30 10.98 -23.05
CA VAL A 321 20.79 10.51 -21.73
C VAL A 321 21.88 9.47 -21.82
N ALA A 322 22.05 8.84 -22.99
CA ALA A 322 23.04 7.80 -23.23
C ALA A 322 24.19 8.26 -24.13
N THR A 323 25.41 7.80 -23.83
CA THR A 323 26.59 8.03 -24.66
C THR A 323 27.52 6.83 -24.58
N PHE A 324 27.93 6.29 -25.72
CA PHE A 324 28.92 5.22 -25.74
C PHE A 324 30.33 5.80 -25.57
N ALA A 325 31.03 5.36 -24.52
CA ALA A 325 32.40 5.79 -24.22
C ALA A 325 33.13 4.71 -23.40
N ASN A 326 34.42 4.50 -23.66
CA ASN A 326 35.28 3.56 -22.93
C ASN A 326 34.74 2.11 -22.92
N GLY A 327 34.10 1.67 -24.01
CA GLY A 327 33.58 0.31 -24.14
C GLY A 327 32.30 0.03 -23.32
N VAL A 328 31.66 1.07 -22.78
CA VAL A 328 30.37 0.97 -22.09
C VAL A 328 29.42 2.04 -22.61
N CYS A 329 28.12 1.80 -22.50
CA CYS A 329 27.12 2.83 -22.67
C CYS A 329 26.90 3.55 -21.34
N GLN A 330 27.30 4.81 -21.25
CA GLN A 330 27.07 5.65 -20.07
C GLN A 330 25.67 6.24 -20.11
N LEU A 331 24.92 6.08 -19.02
CA LEU A 331 23.55 6.56 -18.86
C LEU A 331 23.52 7.61 -17.74
N LYS A 332 23.11 8.84 -18.06
CA LYS A 332 22.98 9.94 -17.09
C LYS A 332 21.51 10.24 -16.83
N LEU A 333 20.97 9.65 -15.78
CA LEU A 333 19.58 9.84 -15.38
C LEU A 333 19.50 10.99 -14.37
N ALA A 334 19.60 12.22 -14.87
CA ALA A 334 19.65 13.43 -14.04
C ALA A 334 18.46 13.55 -13.07
N GLN A 335 17.28 13.06 -13.46
CA GLN A 335 16.07 13.06 -12.60
C GLN A 335 16.21 12.16 -11.37
N LEU A 336 17.01 11.10 -11.45
CA LEU A 336 17.25 10.15 -10.35
C LEU A 336 18.61 10.33 -9.68
N GLU A 337 19.43 11.26 -10.19
CA GLU A 337 20.86 11.39 -9.86
C GLU A 337 21.62 10.07 -9.96
N LEU A 338 21.25 9.26 -10.95
CA LEU A 338 21.89 7.98 -11.22
C LEU A 338 22.78 8.08 -12.46
N ASP A 339 24.07 7.83 -12.23
CA ASP A 339 25.01 7.55 -13.31
C ASP A 339 25.16 6.03 -13.44
N LEU A 340 24.60 5.45 -14.49
CA LEU A 340 24.70 4.03 -14.77
C LEU A 340 25.58 3.79 -15.99
N GLU A 341 26.08 2.57 -16.10
CA GLU A 341 26.84 2.04 -17.21
C GLU A 341 26.13 0.78 -17.67
N MET A 342 26.01 0.60 -18.98
CA MET A 342 25.50 -0.61 -19.59
C MET A 342 26.62 -1.26 -20.41
N TRP A 343 26.88 -2.54 -20.17
CA TRP A 343 27.94 -3.29 -20.85
C TRP A 343 27.58 -4.77 -20.96
N VAL A 344 28.23 -5.46 -21.90
CA VAL A 344 28.10 -6.91 -22.03
C VAL A 344 29.41 -7.55 -21.57
N ASP A 345 29.30 -8.49 -20.63
CA ASP A 345 30.41 -9.32 -20.15
C ASP A 345 30.09 -10.80 -20.39
N GLY A 346 30.80 -11.40 -21.36
CA GLY A 346 30.47 -12.73 -21.87
C GLY A 346 29.02 -12.82 -22.34
N ASN A 347 28.22 -13.63 -21.62
CA ASN A 347 26.81 -13.86 -21.90
C ASN A 347 25.89 -13.16 -20.90
N VAL A 348 26.31 -12.03 -20.32
CA VAL A 348 25.50 -11.25 -19.39
C VAL A 348 25.52 -9.79 -19.80
N LEU A 349 24.34 -9.20 -20.00
CA LEU A 349 24.20 -7.75 -20.03
C LEU A 349 24.14 -7.24 -18.59
N HIS A 350 24.98 -6.27 -18.29
CA HIS A 350 25.01 -5.55 -17.03
C HIS A 350 24.49 -4.13 -17.22
N ILE A 351 23.73 -3.64 -16.23
CA ILE A 351 23.35 -2.22 -16.09
C ILE A 351 23.61 -1.82 -14.64
N GLY A 352 24.60 -0.96 -14.40
CA GLY A 352 24.99 -0.56 -13.05
C GLY A 352 26.26 0.26 -13.01
N LYS A 353 27.13 0.05 -12.01
CA LYS A 353 28.50 0.57 -12.02
C LYS A 353 29.48 -0.59 -12.08
N LYS A 354 30.46 -0.52 -12.98
CA LYS A 354 31.50 -1.55 -13.08
C LYS A 354 32.37 -1.64 -11.82
N VAL A 355 32.55 -0.51 -11.14
CA VAL A 355 33.15 -0.45 -9.79
C VAL A 355 32.05 -0.08 -8.80
N PRO A 356 31.44 -1.06 -8.11
CA PRO A 356 30.38 -0.78 -7.17
C PRO A 356 30.94 -0.03 -5.94
N PRO A 357 30.18 0.92 -5.37
CA PRO A 357 30.57 1.59 -4.14
C PRO A 357 30.62 0.62 -2.95
N ALA A 358 31.29 1.04 -1.88
CA ALA A 358 31.35 0.27 -0.64
C ALA A 358 29.94 0.01 -0.10
N LYS A 359 29.66 -1.24 0.26
CA LYS A 359 28.34 -1.66 0.75
C LYS A 359 28.23 -1.43 2.26
N ALA A 360 27.14 -0.81 2.71
CA ALA A 360 26.77 -0.86 4.12
C ALA A 360 26.43 -2.31 4.52
N LYS A 361 26.70 -2.66 5.78
CA LYS A 361 26.28 -3.96 6.32
C LYS A 361 24.92 -3.80 6.98
N VAL A 362 23.88 -4.22 6.28
CA VAL A 362 22.50 -4.22 6.78
C VAL A 362 21.96 -5.64 6.68
N ALA A 363 21.54 -6.18 7.82
CA ALA A 363 20.97 -7.52 7.85
C ALA A 363 19.64 -7.55 7.08
N MET A 364 19.43 -8.61 6.31
CA MET A 364 18.13 -8.91 5.71
C MET A 364 17.15 -9.35 6.81
N SER A 365 15.87 -9.01 6.67
CA SER A 365 14.83 -9.61 7.49
C SER A 365 14.70 -11.12 7.18
N PRO A 366 14.04 -11.92 8.05
CA PRO A 366 13.78 -13.32 7.73
C PRO A 366 13.03 -13.52 6.40
N VAL A 367 12.08 -12.64 6.10
CA VAL A 367 11.30 -12.71 4.84
C VAL A 367 12.15 -12.29 3.64
N ALA A 368 12.98 -11.26 3.78
CA ALA A 368 13.94 -10.87 2.74
C ALA A 368 14.88 -12.03 2.40
N THR A 369 15.33 -12.78 3.42
CA THR A 369 16.18 -13.96 3.24
C THR A 369 15.43 -15.09 2.52
N GLU A 370 14.16 -15.34 2.87
CA GLU A 370 13.30 -16.30 2.17
C GLU A 370 13.14 -15.94 0.68
N LEU A 371 12.88 -14.67 0.38
CA LEU A 371 12.77 -14.16 -0.99
C LEU A 371 14.11 -14.24 -1.74
N ALA A 372 15.22 -13.86 -1.13
CA ALA A 372 16.55 -13.87 -1.74
C ALA A 372 17.06 -15.29 -2.04
N THR A 373 16.64 -16.28 -1.24
CA THR A 373 17.12 -17.67 -1.36
C THR A 373 16.22 -18.55 -2.22
N GLY A 374 14.95 -18.18 -2.38
CA GLY A 374 13.98 -18.92 -3.19
C GLY A 374 14.16 -18.75 -4.70
N ASN A 375 13.67 -19.74 -5.44
CA ASN A 375 13.39 -19.62 -6.87
C ASN A 375 11.98 -19.06 -7.05
N TRP A 376 11.86 -17.95 -7.77
CA TRP A 376 10.62 -17.21 -7.96
C TRP A 376 10.39 -16.90 -9.44
N GLY A 377 9.13 -16.93 -9.88
CA GLY A 377 8.77 -16.44 -11.22
C GLY A 377 8.86 -14.91 -11.29
N LEU A 378 8.45 -14.26 -10.21
CA LEU A 378 8.64 -12.84 -9.95
C LEU A 378 8.90 -12.69 -8.45
N ALA A 379 9.95 -12.00 -8.06
CA ALA A 379 10.12 -11.54 -6.70
C ALA A 379 10.82 -10.19 -6.65
N PHE A 380 10.45 -9.38 -5.67
CA PHE A 380 11.16 -8.17 -5.33
C PHE A 380 11.11 -7.95 -3.83
N TRP A 381 12.13 -7.27 -3.32
CA TRP A 381 12.18 -6.85 -1.94
C TRP A 381 12.98 -5.56 -1.85
N GLY A 382 12.62 -4.73 -0.89
CA GLY A 382 13.33 -3.50 -0.60
C GLY A 382 13.13 -3.08 0.84
N ARG A 383 14.16 -2.49 1.43
CA ARG A 383 14.12 -1.77 2.69
C ARG A 383 14.86 -0.44 2.59
N GLY A 384 14.51 0.50 3.44
CA GLY A 384 15.08 1.84 3.42
C GLY A 384 14.19 2.82 4.14
N THR A 385 14.46 4.11 4.00
CA THR A 385 13.56 5.14 4.52
C THR A 385 13.54 6.35 3.60
N LEU A 386 12.37 6.95 3.42
CA LEU A 386 12.22 8.19 2.64
C LEU A 386 12.73 9.43 3.39
N PHE A 387 13.12 9.31 4.67
CA PHE A 387 13.67 10.43 5.44
C PHE A 387 15.14 10.73 5.14
N SER A 388 15.82 9.91 4.32
CA SER A 388 17.15 10.22 3.79
C SER A 388 17.13 10.21 2.26
N PRO A 389 16.46 11.21 1.65
CA PRO A 389 16.48 11.32 0.21
C PRO A 389 17.91 11.63 -0.25
N SER A 390 18.46 10.73 -1.05
CA SER A 390 19.47 11.04 -2.06
C SER A 390 18.77 11.73 -3.23
N GLY A 391 19.40 12.72 -3.86
CA GLY A 391 18.71 13.56 -4.83
C GLY A 391 18.77 15.03 -4.48
N ARG A 392 18.63 15.87 -5.50
CA ARG A 392 18.11 17.22 -5.34
C ARG A 392 16.75 17.17 -4.65
N PRO A 393 16.49 18.04 -3.66
CA PRO A 393 15.15 18.24 -3.14
C PRO A 393 14.17 18.48 -4.28
N SER A 394 12.96 17.90 -4.19
CA SER A 394 11.88 18.30 -5.09
C SER A 394 11.68 19.81 -4.94
N THR A 395 11.69 20.54 -6.05
CA THR A 395 11.33 21.96 -6.06
C THR A 395 9.81 22.15 -6.01
N GLU A 396 9.04 21.09 -6.28
CA GLU A 396 7.59 21.11 -6.20
C GLU A 396 7.13 20.51 -4.88
N THR A 397 6.35 21.30 -4.13
CA THR A 397 5.59 20.78 -3.00
C THR A 397 4.40 20.00 -3.55
N PRO A 398 4.20 18.72 -3.17
CA PRO A 398 3.05 17.95 -3.62
C PRO A 398 1.73 18.64 -3.26
N ALA A 399 0.72 18.55 -4.12
CA ALA A 399 -0.64 18.96 -3.77
C ALA A 399 -1.19 18.15 -2.56
N ASP A 400 -2.21 18.67 -1.86
CA ASP A 400 -2.72 18.11 -0.60
C ASP A 400 -2.96 16.59 -0.58
N PRO A 401 -3.61 15.96 -1.59
CA PRO A 401 -3.77 14.50 -1.60
C PRO A 401 -2.43 13.76 -1.70
N GLY A 402 -1.47 14.36 -2.39
CA GLY A 402 -0.10 13.87 -2.53
C GLY A 402 0.68 13.97 -1.22
N MET A 403 0.51 15.05 -0.44
CA MET A 403 1.18 15.19 0.86
C MET A 403 0.77 14.09 1.83
N ALA A 404 -0.53 13.80 1.94
CA ALA A 404 -1.03 12.76 2.83
C ALA A 404 -0.49 11.38 2.44
N MET A 405 -0.49 11.06 1.14
CA MET A 405 0.07 9.81 0.63
C MET A 405 1.58 9.73 0.87
N MET A 406 2.33 10.79 0.55
CA MET A 406 3.77 10.85 0.80
C MET A 406 4.10 10.69 2.27
N ARG A 407 3.29 11.27 3.15
CA ARG A 407 3.42 11.09 4.60
C ARG A 407 3.20 9.64 5.00
N ALA A 408 2.15 8.99 4.50
CA ALA A 408 1.92 7.56 4.76
C ALA A 408 3.07 6.68 4.20
N LEU A 409 3.49 6.92 2.96
CA LEU A 409 4.60 6.19 2.32
C LEU A 409 5.93 6.39 3.05
N SER A 410 6.17 7.56 3.65
CA SER A 410 7.38 7.83 4.45
C SER A 410 7.51 6.96 5.69
N THR A 411 6.42 6.35 6.14
CA THR A 411 6.45 5.39 7.25
C THR A 411 6.81 3.99 6.81
N ILE A 412 6.77 3.65 5.52
CA ILE A 412 7.07 2.31 5.02
C ILE A 412 8.59 2.15 4.92
N ASP A 413 9.10 1.16 5.64
CA ASP A 413 10.54 0.89 5.71
C ASP A 413 10.93 -0.41 5.02
N GLU A 414 9.97 -1.30 4.73
CA GLU A 414 10.21 -2.56 4.02
C GLU A 414 8.98 -2.99 3.22
N ILE A 415 9.20 -3.48 2.00
CA ILE A 415 8.18 -4.11 1.18
C ILE A 415 8.82 -5.31 0.46
N GLY A 416 8.13 -6.44 0.43
CA GLY A 416 8.53 -7.59 -0.37
C GLY A 416 7.35 -8.32 -0.97
N PHE A 417 7.58 -8.91 -2.13
CA PHE A 417 6.64 -9.73 -2.86
C PHE A 417 7.38 -10.86 -3.55
N GLY A 418 6.80 -12.05 -3.55
CA GLY A 418 7.28 -13.18 -4.34
C GLY A 418 6.10 -14.00 -4.83
N VAL A 419 6.15 -14.44 -6.08
CA VAL A 419 5.19 -15.39 -6.66
C VAL A 419 5.91 -16.42 -7.52
N LYS A 420 5.46 -17.67 -7.44
CA LYS A 420 5.99 -18.78 -8.22
C LYS A 420 4.93 -19.83 -8.50
N THR A 421 5.12 -20.60 -9.54
CA THR A 421 4.33 -21.81 -9.78
C THR A 421 4.67 -22.88 -8.74
N ASP A 422 3.65 -23.62 -8.30
CA ASP A 422 3.73 -24.74 -7.34
C ASP A 422 2.92 -25.90 -7.92
N GLY A 423 3.40 -26.45 -9.03
CA GLY A 423 2.63 -27.34 -9.91
C GLY A 423 1.85 -26.58 -11.01
N GLU A 424 1.12 -27.32 -11.85
CA GLU A 424 0.47 -26.76 -13.04
C GLU A 424 -0.73 -25.84 -12.74
N LYS A 425 -1.42 -26.08 -11.62
CA LYS A 425 -2.70 -25.41 -11.29
C LYS A 425 -2.63 -24.61 -10.00
N GLN A 426 -1.44 -24.27 -9.54
CA GLN A 426 -1.28 -23.54 -8.30
C GLN A 426 -0.10 -22.58 -8.37
N LEU A 427 -0.32 -21.36 -7.89
CA LEU A 427 0.74 -20.42 -7.57
C LEU A 427 0.90 -20.35 -6.06
N ARG A 428 2.13 -20.13 -5.61
CA ARG A 428 2.44 -19.74 -4.24
C ARG A 428 2.90 -18.30 -4.25
N PHE A 429 2.42 -17.53 -3.29
CA PHE A 429 2.83 -16.14 -3.12
C PHE A 429 3.23 -15.84 -1.68
N LEU A 430 4.09 -14.83 -1.54
CA LEU A 430 4.53 -14.24 -0.31
C LEU A 430 4.43 -12.71 -0.45
N LEU A 431 3.91 -12.03 0.56
CA LEU A 431 3.95 -10.57 0.66
C LEU A 431 4.43 -10.18 2.05
N THR A 432 5.13 -9.06 2.15
CA THR A 432 5.52 -8.47 3.44
C THR A 432 5.53 -6.96 3.37
N MET A 433 5.20 -6.32 4.48
CA MET A 433 5.37 -4.89 4.68
C MET A 433 5.78 -4.61 6.12
N ARG A 434 6.69 -3.67 6.33
CA ARG A 434 7.07 -3.13 7.64
C ARG A 434 7.11 -1.61 7.58
N THR A 435 6.72 -0.98 8.67
CA THR A 435 6.79 0.47 8.85
C THR A 435 7.65 0.85 10.04
N ALA A 436 7.88 2.15 10.17
CA ALA A 436 8.55 2.77 11.31
C ALA A 436 7.88 2.43 12.66
N PHE A 437 6.60 2.02 12.66
CA PHE A 437 5.91 1.60 13.87
C PHE A 437 6.43 0.27 14.45
N ALA A 438 7.23 -0.48 13.69
CA ALA A 438 7.92 -1.66 14.21
C ALA A 438 8.99 -1.33 15.25
N ASP A 439 9.43 -0.07 15.31
CA ASP A 439 10.34 0.41 16.32
C ASP A 439 9.67 0.66 17.68
N PRO A 440 10.46 0.73 18.77
CA PRO A 440 9.96 1.13 20.08
C PRO A 440 9.30 2.52 20.05
N GLN A 441 8.25 2.71 20.86
CA GLN A 441 7.45 3.95 20.86
C GLN A 441 8.29 5.25 20.94
N PRO A 442 9.36 5.36 21.76
CA PRO A 442 10.18 6.59 21.79
C PRO A 442 10.84 6.94 20.45
N VAL A 443 11.17 5.93 19.63
CA VAL A 443 11.72 6.11 18.28
C VAL A 443 10.61 6.51 17.31
N VAL A 444 9.46 5.84 17.37
CA VAL A 444 8.25 6.20 16.60
C VAL A 444 7.85 7.65 16.85
N ASP A 445 7.87 8.09 18.10
CA ASP A 445 7.51 9.46 18.48
C ASP A 445 8.45 10.50 17.86
N GLN A 446 9.73 10.18 17.74
CA GLN A 446 10.71 11.05 17.08
C GLN A 446 10.54 11.02 15.55
N ILE A 447 10.37 9.85 14.93
CA ILE A 447 10.17 9.71 13.47
C ILE A 447 8.91 10.45 13.02
N THR A 448 7.81 10.25 13.74
CA THR A 448 6.53 10.91 13.46
C THR A 448 6.54 12.43 13.74
N SER A 449 7.62 12.97 14.31
CA SER A 449 7.83 14.43 14.43
C SER A 449 8.52 15.06 13.21
N ILE A 450 9.10 14.25 12.33
CA ILE A 450 9.62 14.72 11.04
C ILE A 450 8.42 14.99 10.14
N SER A 451 8.19 16.24 9.72
CA SER A 451 7.05 16.63 8.89
C SER A 451 7.31 16.33 7.40
N ILE A 452 6.27 16.38 6.57
CA ILE A 452 6.49 16.32 5.11
C ILE A 452 7.25 17.57 4.61
N VAL A 453 7.09 18.70 5.29
CA VAL A 453 7.85 19.93 5.01
C VAL A 453 9.34 19.73 5.28
N ASP A 454 9.71 18.96 6.31
CA ASP A 454 11.11 18.61 6.53
C ASP A 454 11.65 17.75 5.38
N VAL A 455 10.84 16.83 4.84
CA VAL A 455 11.23 16.01 3.69
C VAL A 455 11.42 16.88 2.44
N ALA A 456 10.43 17.71 2.12
CA ALA A 456 10.47 18.60 0.95
C ALA A 456 11.65 19.61 1.02
N SER A 457 11.94 20.13 2.22
CA SER A 457 13.05 21.09 2.43
C SER A 457 14.43 20.42 2.61
N GLY A 458 14.53 19.10 2.51
CA GLY A 458 15.78 18.35 2.72
C GLY A 458 16.28 18.30 4.18
N LYS A 459 15.51 18.83 5.14
CA LYS A 459 15.84 18.80 6.58
C LYS A 459 15.60 17.45 7.23
N ALA A 460 14.75 16.61 6.63
CA ALA A 460 14.43 15.27 7.14
C ALA A 460 15.68 14.42 7.36
N ALA A 461 16.66 14.47 6.45
CA ALA A 461 17.88 13.68 6.55
C ALA A 461 18.68 13.99 7.81
N THR A 462 18.77 15.28 8.18
CA THR A 462 19.47 15.70 9.40
C THR A 462 18.75 15.22 10.65
N LYS A 463 17.42 15.35 10.69
CA LYS A 463 16.59 14.88 11.82
C LYS A 463 16.65 13.36 11.96
N ALA A 464 16.47 12.64 10.86
CA ALA A 464 16.54 11.19 10.80
C ALA A 464 17.89 10.67 11.29
N LYS A 465 19.00 11.31 10.87
CA LYS A 465 20.33 10.96 11.35
C LYS A 465 20.46 11.11 12.87
N ALA A 466 19.97 12.20 13.44
CA ALA A 466 20.02 12.41 14.89
C ALA A 466 19.27 11.30 15.67
N ILE A 467 18.11 10.87 15.16
CA ILE A 467 17.32 9.77 15.73
C ILE A 467 18.08 8.45 15.63
N ALA A 468 18.63 8.13 14.45
CA ALA A 468 19.37 6.90 14.23
C ALA A 468 20.63 6.82 15.11
N ASP A 469 21.36 7.92 15.26
CA ASP A 469 22.56 8.02 16.10
C ASP A 469 22.19 7.84 17.60
N ALA A 470 21.03 8.35 18.04
CA ALA A 470 20.52 8.17 19.40
C ALA A 470 20.00 6.73 19.66
N HIS A 471 19.56 6.03 18.61
CA HIS A 471 18.96 4.71 18.68
C HIS A 471 19.61 3.72 17.70
N PRO A 472 20.93 3.42 17.81
CA PRO A 472 21.67 2.69 16.78
C PRO A 472 21.25 1.22 16.61
N ARG A 473 20.45 0.68 17.54
CA ARG A 473 19.90 -0.69 17.48
C ARG A 473 18.46 -0.74 16.95
N SER A 474 17.84 0.41 16.67
CA SER A 474 16.50 0.48 16.08
C SER A 474 16.48 -0.09 14.67
N HIS A 475 15.31 -0.54 14.22
CA HIS A 475 15.09 -0.88 12.82
C HIS A 475 15.29 0.36 11.95
N PHE A 476 14.75 1.51 12.38
CA PHE A 476 14.94 2.79 11.70
C PHE A 476 16.41 3.14 11.42
N ALA A 477 17.32 2.96 12.37
CA ALA A 477 18.75 3.22 12.14
C ALA A 477 19.33 2.32 11.04
N GLN A 478 18.88 1.06 10.95
CA GLN A 478 19.28 0.14 9.89
C GLN A 478 18.68 0.54 8.53
N ASP A 479 17.43 1.00 8.52
CA ASP A 479 16.74 1.47 7.32
C ASP A 479 17.34 2.78 6.79
N LEU A 480 17.77 3.68 7.68
CA LEU A 480 18.55 4.86 7.33
C LEU A 480 19.90 4.48 6.71
N ALA A 481 20.60 3.50 7.30
CA ALA A 481 21.86 2.99 6.76
C ALA A 481 21.68 2.25 5.42
N ALA A 482 20.52 1.62 5.20
CA ALA A 482 20.16 0.99 3.94
C ALA A 482 19.94 2.01 2.81
N GLY A 483 19.48 3.21 3.16
CA GLY A 483 19.16 4.30 2.25
C GLY A 483 17.82 4.11 1.53
N GLN A 484 17.27 5.18 0.94
CA GLN A 484 15.95 5.12 0.29
C GLN A 484 15.90 4.21 -0.96
N HIS A 485 17.02 3.98 -1.62
CA HIS A 485 17.06 3.31 -2.92
C HIS A 485 16.62 1.84 -2.86
N GLY A 486 16.75 1.20 -1.70
CA GLY A 486 16.21 -0.15 -1.53
C GLY A 486 14.69 -0.20 -1.74
N LEU A 487 13.96 0.88 -1.41
CA LEU A 487 12.50 0.99 -1.60
C LEU A 487 12.09 1.43 -3.01
N VAL A 488 13.01 1.92 -3.86
CA VAL A 488 12.68 2.34 -5.22
C VAL A 488 12.19 1.15 -6.06
N VAL A 489 12.87 0.01 -5.92
CA VAL A 489 12.54 -1.23 -6.63
C VAL A 489 11.12 -1.71 -6.33
N PRO A 490 10.74 -1.99 -5.06
CA PRO A 490 9.37 -2.41 -4.76
C PRO A 490 8.35 -1.34 -5.12
N THR A 491 8.64 -0.04 -4.95
CA THR A 491 7.68 1.03 -5.29
C THR A 491 7.35 1.02 -6.77
N GLN A 492 8.36 0.93 -7.64
CA GLN A 492 8.15 0.86 -9.08
C GLN A 492 7.42 -0.43 -9.48
N MET A 493 7.86 -1.58 -8.94
CA MET A 493 7.24 -2.87 -9.25
C MET A 493 5.80 -2.97 -8.74
N LEU A 494 5.50 -2.42 -7.57
CA LEU A 494 4.14 -2.31 -7.05
C LEU A 494 3.28 -1.39 -7.92
N GLY A 495 3.80 -0.24 -8.37
CA GLY A 495 3.09 0.64 -9.28
C GLY A 495 2.65 -0.09 -10.56
N THR A 496 3.57 -0.82 -11.18
CA THR A 496 3.29 -1.65 -12.36
C THR A 496 2.38 -2.85 -12.04
N SER A 497 2.54 -3.50 -10.89
CA SER A 497 1.72 -4.66 -10.52
C SER A 497 0.28 -4.26 -10.18
N LEU A 498 0.10 -3.15 -9.47
CA LEU A 498 -1.21 -2.63 -9.10
C LEU A 498 -1.99 -2.16 -10.31
N SER A 499 -1.34 -1.60 -11.35
CA SER A 499 -2.04 -1.23 -12.58
C SER A 499 -2.64 -2.44 -13.32
N LEU A 500 -2.07 -3.64 -13.14
CA LEU A 500 -2.60 -4.90 -13.67
C LEU A 500 -3.66 -5.53 -12.76
N ILE A 501 -3.44 -5.53 -11.44
CA ILE A 501 -4.29 -6.24 -10.47
C ILE A 501 -5.58 -5.45 -10.16
N VAL A 502 -5.49 -4.12 -10.02
CA VAL A 502 -6.63 -3.29 -9.59
C VAL A 502 -7.84 -3.43 -10.53
N PRO A 503 -7.71 -3.36 -11.87
CA PRO A 503 -8.84 -3.57 -12.77
C PRO A 503 -9.53 -4.93 -12.58
N ALA A 504 -8.76 -6.02 -12.46
CA ALA A 504 -9.30 -7.35 -12.23
C ALA A 504 -10.04 -7.45 -10.88
N LEU A 505 -9.48 -6.86 -9.82
CA LEU A 505 -10.13 -6.82 -8.51
C LEU A 505 -11.41 -5.96 -8.53
N MET A 506 -11.42 -4.84 -9.26
CA MET A 506 -12.62 -4.00 -9.43
C MET A 506 -13.71 -4.72 -10.23
N HIS A 507 -13.36 -5.55 -11.21
CA HIS A 507 -14.31 -6.43 -11.87
C HIS A 507 -14.91 -7.45 -10.89
N TYR A 508 -14.08 -8.04 -10.01
CA TYR A 508 -14.56 -8.98 -8.99
C TYR A 508 -15.51 -8.34 -7.98
N THR A 509 -15.15 -7.21 -7.39
CA THR A 509 -15.92 -6.61 -6.29
C THR A 509 -17.24 -5.98 -6.74
N ARG A 510 -17.38 -5.69 -8.05
CA ARG A 510 -18.64 -5.20 -8.63
C ARG A 510 -19.63 -6.32 -8.94
N GLY A 511 -19.20 -7.58 -9.15
CA GLY A 511 -20.09 -8.63 -9.66
C GLY A 511 -20.75 -8.25 -11.00
N ASP A 512 -21.89 -8.85 -11.34
CA ASP A 512 -22.71 -8.48 -12.52
C ASP A 512 -23.44 -7.14 -12.36
N GLN A 513 -23.06 -6.29 -11.40
CA GLN A 513 -23.60 -4.94 -11.33
C GLN A 513 -23.32 -4.25 -12.68
N PRO A 514 -24.33 -3.62 -13.31
CA PRO A 514 -24.15 -2.92 -14.56
C PRO A 514 -22.95 -1.98 -14.41
N LYS A 515 -22.04 -2.04 -15.40
CA LYS A 515 -20.82 -1.22 -15.44
C LYS A 515 -21.19 0.16 -14.92
N PRO A 516 -20.67 0.60 -13.75
CA PRO A 516 -20.96 1.94 -13.28
C PRO A 516 -20.69 2.88 -14.44
N ALA A 517 -21.60 3.82 -14.70
CA ALA A 517 -21.36 4.88 -15.66
C ALA A 517 -19.92 5.36 -15.44
N GLU A 518 -19.17 5.43 -16.55
CA GLU A 518 -17.76 5.84 -16.59
C GLU A 518 -17.51 6.86 -15.48
N ALA A 519 -16.51 6.58 -14.61
CA ALA A 519 -16.26 7.43 -13.45
C ALA A 519 -16.32 8.87 -13.93
N PRO A 520 -17.23 9.71 -13.39
CA PRO A 520 -17.50 11.00 -13.99
C PRO A 520 -16.16 11.70 -14.15
N PRO A 521 -15.87 12.27 -15.33
CA PRO A 521 -14.62 13.00 -15.55
C PRO A 521 -14.38 13.89 -14.34
N ILE A 522 -13.14 13.95 -13.84
CA ILE A 522 -12.77 14.81 -12.71
C ILE A 522 -13.46 16.14 -12.96
N GLN A 523 -14.44 16.47 -12.11
CA GLN A 523 -15.30 17.60 -12.42
C GLN A 523 -14.42 18.84 -12.48
N PRO A 524 -14.55 19.67 -13.53
CA PRO A 524 -13.86 20.95 -13.57
C PRO A 524 -14.02 21.67 -12.23
N GLY A 525 -12.91 22.08 -11.60
CA GLY A 525 -12.88 22.75 -10.31
C GLY A 525 -12.43 21.89 -9.12
N GLY A 526 -12.11 20.60 -9.30
CA GLY A 526 -11.73 19.71 -8.20
C GLY A 526 -10.48 20.15 -7.43
N VAL A 527 -9.40 20.52 -8.13
CA VAL A 527 -8.16 21.06 -7.55
C VAL A 527 -8.40 22.46 -7.01
N THR A 528 -9.16 23.30 -7.71
CA THR A 528 -9.54 24.64 -7.21
C THR A 528 -10.24 24.54 -5.86
N LYS A 529 -11.16 23.59 -5.70
CA LYS A 529 -11.87 23.38 -4.44
C LYS A 529 -10.95 22.99 -3.30
N LEU A 530 -10.06 22.02 -3.53
CA LEU A 530 -9.07 21.63 -2.54
C LEU A 530 -8.18 22.83 -2.15
N ARG A 531 -7.76 23.63 -3.13
CA ARG A 531 -6.93 24.83 -2.91
C ARG A 531 -7.66 25.91 -2.10
N VAL A 532 -8.91 26.22 -2.45
CA VAL A 532 -9.76 27.17 -1.74
C VAL A 532 -9.97 26.75 -0.28
N GLU A 533 -10.29 25.47 -0.04
CA GLU A 533 -10.44 24.91 1.31
C GLU A 533 -9.09 24.91 2.07
N GLY A 534 -8.00 24.50 1.42
CA GLY A 534 -6.66 24.44 1.99
C GLY A 534 -6.12 25.79 2.43
N TYR A 535 -6.29 26.85 1.62
CA TYR A 535 -5.88 28.20 2.01
C TYR A 535 -6.71 28.77 3.15
N ALA A 536 -8.04 28.61 3.11
CA ALA A 536 -8.92 29.15 4.13
C ALA A 536 -8.72 28.49 5.50
N THR A 537 -8.44 27.19 5.51
CA THR A 537 -8.30 26.42 6.74
C THR A 537 -6.85 26.32 7.21
N HIS A 538 -5.93 25.88 6.34
CA HIS A 538 -4.56 25.61 6.71
C HIS A 538 -3.64 26.81 6.53
N GLY A 539 -3.62 27.37 5.32
CA GLY A 539 -2.72 28.46 4.96
C GLY A 539 -2.87 29.65 5.91
N TYR A 540 -4.10 29.94 6.31
CA TYR A 540 -4.37 31.06 7.21
C TYR A 540 -3.87 30.81 8.64
N GLN A 541 -3.94 29.57 9.15
CA GLN A 541 -3.38 29.24 10.47
C GLN A 541 -1.86 29.34 10.46
N MET A 542 -1.20 28.76 9.44
CA MET A 542 0.26 28.90 9.27
C MET A 542 0.68 30.37 9.15
N TRP A 543 -0.08 31.16 8.40
CA TRP A 543 0.18 32.58 8.24
C TRP A 543 0.05 33.32 9.57
N LYS A 544 -1.00 33.05 10.38
CA LYS A 544 -1.19 33.67 11.71
C LYS A 544 -0.07 33.34 12.67
N GLU A 545 0.39 32.09 12.70
CA GLU A 545 1.52 31.66 13.53
C GLU A 545 2.80 32.43 13.19
N LYS A 546 3.05 32.68 11.89
CA LYS A 546 4.21 33.43 11.40
C LYS A 546 4.06 34.95 11.51
N ASN A 547 2.83 35.45 11.69
CA ASN A 547 2.51 36.88 11.72
C ASN A 547 1.76 37.27 13.01
N PRO A 548 2.36 37.08 14.20
CA PRO A 548 1.72 37.42 15.45
C PRO A 548 1.33 38.90 15.50
N GLY A 549 0.10 39.18 15.92
CA GLY A 549 -0.45 40.54 16.01
C GLY A 549 -1.06 41.09 14.71
N LYS A 550 -0.92 40.40 13.57
CA LYS A 550 -1.68 40.73 12.36
C LYS A 550 -2.98 39.93 12.32
N VAL A 551 -4.05 40.60 11.89
CA VAL A 551 -5.39 39.98 11.81
C VAL A 551 -5.60 39.27 10.48
N CYS A 552 -5.05 39.80 9.38
CA CYS A 552 -5.30 39.31 8.02
C CYS A 552 -4.06 39.42 7.11
N PRO A 553 -3.81 38.46 6.21
CA PRO A 553 -2.89 38.64 5.10
C PRO A 553 -3.36 39.81 4.24
N VAL A 554 -2.41 40.57 3.68
CA VAL A 554 -2.69 41.72 2.82
C VAL A 554 -3.09 41.25 1.42
N THR A 555 -2.50 40.15 0.95
CA THR A 555 -2.75 39.61 -0.39
C THR A 555 -2.94 38.09 -0.35
N MET A 556 -3.61 37.56 -1.38
CA MET A 556 -3.72 36.12 -1.58
C MET A 556 -2.35 35.46 -1.71
N MET A 557 -1.39 36.13 -2.37
CA MET A 557 -0.02 35.66 -2.49
C MET A 557 0.71 35.57 -1.15
N GLU A 558 0.47 36.51 -0.22
CA GLU A 558 1.04 36.43 1.14
C GLU A 558 0.51 35.19 1.91
N LEU A 559 -0.78 34.88 1.75
CA LEU A 559 -1.40 33.68 2.30
C LEU A 559 -0.86 32.41 1.62
N ALA A 560 -0.78 32.40 0.29
CA ALA A 560 -0.29 31.27 -0.48
C ALA A 560 1.18 30.96 -0.12
N ALA A 561 2.02 31.98 -0.03
CA ALA A 561 3.42 31.88 0.40
C ALA A 561 3.60 31.31 1.81
N ALA A 562 2.58 31.40 2.67
CA ALA A 562 2.61 30.77 3.99
C ALA A 562 2.52 29.24 3.91
N VAL A 563 1.85 28.70 2.86
CA VAL A 563 1.74 27.27 2.54
C VAL A 563 2.99 26.77 1.83
N SER A 564 3.40 27.41 0.73
CA SER A 564 4.65 27.12 0.01
C SER A 564 5.10 28.32 -0.84
N PRO A 565 6.41 28.53 -1.07
CA PRO A 565 6.92 29.59 -1.94
C PRO A 565 6.43 29.52 -3.39
N GLU A 566 6.07 28.31 -3.86
CA GLU A 566 5.59 28.02 -5.22
C GLU A 566 4.06 28.02 -5.31
N ALA A 567 3.37 28.23 -4.19
CA ALA A 567 1.92 28.24 -4.15
C ALA A 567 1.35 29.36 -5.04
N VAL A 568 0.43 29.01 -5.93
CA VAL A 568 -0.20 29.95 -6.86
C VAL A 568 -1.50 30.50 -6.28
N ASP A 569 -1.77 31.77 -6.53
CA ASP A 569 -3.03 32.44 -6.20
C ASP A 569 -4.05 32.38 -7.36
N ASP A 570 -3.84 31.52 -8.36
CA ASP A 570 -4.77 31.27 -9.45
C ASP A 570 -5.58 29.98 -9.23
N ASP A 571 -6.76 29.87 -9.83
CA ASP A 571 -7.53 28.65 -9.95
C ASP A 571 -7.15 27.82 -11.20
N GLU A 572 -7.79 26.66 -11.38
CA GLU A 572 -7.62 25.80 -12.57
C GLU A 572 -7.87 26.50 -13.91
N TRP A 573 -8.60 27.62 -13.91
CA TRP A 573 -8.95 28.38 -15.10
C TRP A 573 -8.08 29.62 -15.28
N GLY A 574 -7.01 29.76 -14.50
CA GLY A 574 -6.07 30.87 -14.57
C GLY A 574 -6.62 32.18 -14.00
N LYS A 575 -7.66 32.14 -13.15
CA LYS A 575 -8.23 33.33 -12.51
C LYS A 575 -7.73 33.43 -11.09
N LYS A 576 -7.51 34.67 -10.66
CA LYS A 576 -7.06 34.95 -9.29
C LYS A 576 -8.13 34.55 -8.27
N LEU A 577 -7.69 33.85 -7.23
CA LEU A 577 -8.48 33.57 -6.05
C LEU A 577 -8.71 34.87 -5.27
N GLU A 578 -9.94 35.06 -4.82
CA GLU A 578 -10.33 36.20 -4.02
C GLU A 578 -10.25 35.86 -2.54
N MET A 579 -9.61 36.73 -1.77
CA MET A 579 -9.47 36.61 -0.32
C MET A 579 -10.17 37.77 0.38
N LYS A 580 -11.01 37.48 1.36
CA LYS A 580 -11.53 38.46 2.31
C LYS A 580 -11.28 37.98 3.73
N CYS A 581 -11.07 38.92 4.65
CA CYS A 581 -10.72 38.62 6.03
C CYS A 581 -11.18 39.77 6.95
N GLY A 582 -11.41 39.48 8.23
CA GLY A 582 -11.83 40.46 9.22
C GLY A 582 -13.23 41.00 8.94
N LYS A 583 -13.38 42.33 8.91
CA LYS A 583 -14.70 42.99 8.74
C LYS A 583 -15.34 42.78 7.37
N ASP A 584 -14.57 42.32 6.38
CA ASP A 584 -15.01 42.14 5.00
C ASP A 584 -15.47 40.69 4.72
N LEU A 585 -15.59 39.86 5.76
CA LEU A 585 -16.00 38.47 5.62
C LEU A 585 -17.45 38.34 5.11
N PRO A 586 -17.71 37.47 4.12
CA PRO A 586 -19.06 37.14 3.70
C PRO A 586 -19.79 36.36 4.81
N ALA A 587 -21.13 36.39 4.77
CA ALA A 587 -21.94 35.65 5.72
C ALA A 587 -21.60 34.15 5.66
N GLY A 588 -21.31 33.56 6.84
CA GLY A 588 -20.93 32.14 6.98
C GLY A 588 -19.43 31.91 7.16
N ALA A 589 -18.57 32.84 6.73
CA ALA A 589 -17.14 32.75 6.93
C ALA A 589 -16.75 33.17 8.36
N LYS A 590 -15.79 32.45 8.98
CA LYS A 590 -15.40 32.69 10.39
C LYS A 590 -14.21 33.62 10.55
N ASP A 591 -13.10 33.35 9.87
CA ASP A 591 -11.85 34.10 10.04
C ASP A 591 -11.28 34.63 8.72
N ILE A 592 -11.36 33.82 7.66
CA ILE A 592 -10.95 34.15 6.30
C ILE A 592 -11.94 33.50 5.33
N SER A 593 -12.14 34.11 4.17
CA SER A 593 -12.85 33.50 3.05
C SER A 593 -11.99 33.56 1.81
N ILE A 594 -11.79 32.40 1.19
CA ILE A 594 -11.21 32.24 -0.14
C ILE A 594 -12.30 31.83 -1.12
N ARG A 595 -12.29 32.41 -2.32
CA ARG A 595 -13.24 32.14 -3.41
C ARG A 595 -12.51 32.04 -4.75
N SER A 596 -12.88 31.08 -5.58
CA SER A 596 -12.65 31.11 -7.03
C SER A 596 -13.96 31.51 -7.73
N LEU A 597 -13.83 32.30 -8.81
CA LEU A 597 -14.93 32.72 -9.68
C LEU A 597 -15.36 31.66 -10.69
N GLY A 598 -14.91 30.41 -10.50
CA GLY A 598 -15.32 29.30 -11.35
C GLY A 598 -14.78 29.39 -12.77
N PHE A 599 -15.36 28.57 -13.65
CA PHE A 599 -15.05 28.52 -15.07
C PHE A 599 -15.53 29.78 -15.81
N ASP A 600 -16.61 30.40 -15.38
CA ASP A 600 -17.22 31.55 -16.08
C ASP A 600 -16.60 32.90 -15.69
N GLY A 601 -15.98 32.98 -14.52
CA GLY A 601 -15.19 34.14 -14.07
C GLY A 601 -16.06 35.27 -13.60
N LYS A 602 -17.32 34.99 -13.29
CA LYS A 602 -18.29 35.95 -12.82
C LYS A 602 -18.55 35.67 -11.35
N PRO A 603 -18.58 36.71 -10.51
CA PRO A 603 -18.88 36.51 -9.10
C PRO A 603 -20.34 36.11 -8.90
N ASP A 604 -20.56 35.31 -7.86
CA ASP A 604 -21.87 34.94 -7.34
C ASP A 604 -22.71 34.11 -8.31
N THR A 605 -22.03 33.27 -9.09
CA THR A 605 -22.60 32.26 -9.96
C THR A 605 -22.56 30.87 -9.31
N ALA A 606 -23.16 29.89 -9.99
CA ALA A 606 -23.26 28.52 -9.48
C ALA A 606 -21.93 27.75 -9.53
N ASP A 607 -20.97 28.21 -10.32
CA ASP A 607 -19.64 27.62 -10.44
C ASP A 607 -18.57 28.27 -9.56
N ASP A 608 -18.94 29.32 -8.80
CA ASP A 608 -18.10 29.84 -7.72
C ASP A 608 -17.73 28.70 -6.76
N ILE A 609 -16.44 28.60 -6.43
CA ILE A 609 -15.96 27.68 -5.40
C ILE A 609 -15.59 28.49 -4.17
N LYS A 610 -16.34 28.30 -3.09
CA LYS A 610 -16.27 29.09 -1.85
C LYS A 610 -15.79 28.19 -0.71
N SER A 611 -15.02 28.77 0.20
CA SER A 611 -14.57 28.11 1.44
C SER A 611 -15.60 28.18 2.59
N TYR A 612 -16.77 28.77 2.35
CA TYR A 612 -17.81 29.06 3.34
C TYR A 612 -19.20 28.66 2.85
#